data_AF-A0A1G9A8N2-F1
#
_entry.id   AF-A0A1G9A8N2-F1
#
_cell.length_a   1.000
_cell.length_b   1.000
_cell.length_c   1.000
_cell.angle_alpha   90.00
_cell.angle_beta   90.00
_cell.angle_gamma   90.00
#
_symmetry.space_group_name_H-M   'P 1'
#
loop_
_entity.id
_entity.type
_entity.pdbx_description
1 polymer ?
#
loop_
_entity_poly.entity_id
_entity_poly.type
_entity_poly.pdbx_seq_one_letter_code
_entity_poly.pdbx_strand_id
1 'polypeptide(L)' 'MAVIIIALFSLYIAFYCGSYSRTVYKEGNKAGAVAIGFLVICALASPYLFFKF' A
#
# COMPACT_ATOMS: atom_id res chain seq x y z
N MET A 1 3.75 -3.99 -21.42
CA MET A 1 3.56 -2.61 -20.91
C MET A 1 2.56 -2.52 -19.75
N ALA A 2 1.43 -3.24 -19.77
CA ALA A 2 0.42 -3.20 -18.69
C ALA A 2 0.96 -3.51 -17.28
N VAL A 3 1.86 -4.48 -17.13
CA VAL A 3 2.40 -4.88 -15.81
C VAL A 3 3.25 -3.79 -15.14
N ILE A 4 3.99 -3.01 -15.93
CA ILE A 4 4.78 -1.86 -15.43
C ILE A 4 3.83 -0.77 -14.90
N ILE A 5 2.71 -0.54 -15.58
CA ILE A 5 1.69 0.43 -15.15
C ILE A 5 1.06 -0.03 -13.83
N ILE A 6 0.71 -1.31 -13.71
CA ILE A 6 0.14 -1.89 -12.47
C ILE A 6 1.14 -1.82 -11.30
N ALA A 7 2.43 -2.04 -11.57
CA ALA A 7 3.49 -1.92 -10.58
C ALA A 7 3.65 -0.48 -10.08
N LEU A 8 3.66 0.50 -10.99
CA LEU A 8 3.72 1.92 -10.63
C LEU A 8 2.48 2.38 -9.85
N PHE A 9 1.29 1.92 -10.24
CA PHE A 9 0.04 2.22 -9.54
C PHE A 9 0.03 1.63 -8.12
N SER A 10 0.51 0.40 -7.97
CA SER A 10 0.65 -0.26 -6.67
C SER A 10 1.64 0.47 -5.76
N LEU A 11 2.76 0.93 -6.33
CA LEU A 11 3.74 1.76 -5.62
C LEU A 11 3.13 3.09 -5.14
N TYR A 12 2.35 3.76 -5.99
CA TYR A 12 1.67 5.00 -5.63
C TYR A 12 0.69 4.79 -4.46
N ILE A 13 -0.14 3.74 -4.51
CA ILE A 13 -1.09 3.39 -3.44
C ILE A 13 -0.36 3.06 -2.13
N ALA A 14 0.75 2.32 -2.21
CA ALA A 14 1.57 1.97 -1.05
C ALA A 14 2.16 3.22 -0.36
N PHE A 15 2.71 4.16 -1.13
CA PHE A 15 3.22 5.43 -0.58
C PHE A 15 2.12 6.30 0.02
N TYR A 16 0.96 6.39 -0.63
CA TYR A 16 -0.19 7.14 -0.13
C TYR A 16 -0.70 6.55 1.21
N CYS A 17 -0.93 5.22 1.26
CA CYS A 17 -1.35 4.55 2.48
C CYS A 17 -0.29 4.65 3.59
N GLY A 18 1.00 4.53 3.26
CA GLY A 18 2.07 4.70 4.25
C GLY A 18 2.06 6.09 4.89
N SER A 19 1.95 7.14 4.08
CA SER A 19 1.84 8.53 4.55
C SER A 19 0.57 8.74 5.40
N TYR A 20 -0.56 8.22 4.93
CA TYR A 20 -1.84 8.33 5.62
C TYR A 20 -1.85 7.58 6.97
N SER A 21 -1.21 6.40 7.05
CA SER A 21 -1.08 5.66 8.32
C SER A 21 -0.36 6.49 9.39
N ARG A 22 0.62 7.31 8.98
CA ARG A 22 1.38 8.17 9.89
C ARG A 22 0.52 9.32 10.42
N THR A 23 -0.39 9.84 9.59
CA THR A 23 -1.39 10.85 9.99
C THR A 23 -2.40 10.25 10.96
N VAL A 24 -2.99 9.09 10.62
CA VAL A 24 -3.98 8.39 11.46
C VAL A 24 -3.36 7.95 12.80
N TYR A 25 -2.08 7.56 12.81
CA TYR A 25 -1.35 7.27 14.04
C TYR A 25 -1.22 8.50 14.94
N LYS A 26 -0.93 9.66 14.36
CA LYS A 26 -0.83 10.95 15.09
C LYS A 26 -2.18 11.41 15.63
N GLU A 27 -3.28 11.07 14.95
CA GLU A 27 -4.65 11.33 15.43
C GLU A 27 -5.07 10.41 16.60
N GLY A 28 -4.19 9.52 17.06
CA GLY A 28 -4.44 8.64 18.20
C GLY A 28 -5.16 7.34 17.84
N ASN A 29 -5.57 7.17 16.58
CA ASN A 29 -6.20 5.95 16.09
C ASN A 29 -5.15 4.90 15.68
N LYS A 30 -4.52 4.29 16.69
CA LYS A 30 -3.45 3.29 16.50
C LYS A 30 -3.93 2.05 15.75
N ALA A 31 -5.17 1.62 15.97
CA ALA A 31 -5.76 0.46 15.28
C ALA A 31 -5.92 0.73 13.78
N GLY A 32 -6.40 1.92 13.41
CA GLY A 32 -6.50 2.34 12.01
C GLY A 32 -5.13 2.41 11.32
N ALA A 33 -4.12 2.94 12.00
CA ALA A 33 -2.76 3.01 11.46
C ALA A 33 -2.17 1.61 11.15
N VAL A 34 -2.41 0.63 12.02
CA VAL A 34 -1.96 -0.76 11.81
C VAL A 34 -2.69 -1.41 10.63
N ALA A 35 -4.00 -1.21 10.52
CA ALA A 35 -4.78 -1.72 9.38
C ALA A 35 -4.31 -1.13 8.03
N ILE A 36 -4.01 0.17 8.01
CA ILE A 36 -3.47 0.84 6.82
C ILE A 36 -2.05 0.34 6.50
N GLY A 37 -1.21 0.10 7.52
CA GLY A 37 0.10 -0.51 7.34
C GLY A 37 0.02 -1.91 6.70
N PHE A 38 -0.96 -2.72 7.09
CA PHE A 38 -1.20 -4.04 6.49
C PHE A 38 -1.66 -3.94 5.02
N LEU A 39 -2.49 -2.94 4.71
CA LEU A 39 -2.91 -2.64 3.33
C LEU A 39 -1.72 -2.29 2.42
N VAL A 40 -0.69 -1.61 2.93
CA VAL A 40 0.54 -1.32 2.17
C VAL A 40 1.28 -2.60 1.76
N ILE A 41 1.37 -3.58 2.67
CA ILE A 41 2.02 -4.87 2.39
C ILE A 41 1.25 -5.63 1.31
N CYS A 42 -0.08 -5.68 1.41
CA CYS A 42 -0.93 -6.29 0.39
C CYS A 42 -0.82 -5.59 -0.98
N ALA A 43 -0.77 -4.25 -1.00
CA ALA A 43 -0.59 -3.47 -2.23
C ALA A 43 0.80 -3.66 -2.86
N LEU A 44 1.84 -3.94 -2.08
CA LEU A 44 3.17 -4.26 -2.62
C LEU A 44 3.28 -5.72 -3.07
N ALA A 45 2.49 -6.62 -2.48
CA ALA A 45 2.42 -8.02 -2.88
C ALA A 45 1.54 -8.26 -4.12
N SER A 46 0.56 -7.39 -4.40
CA SER A 46 -0.31 -7.51 -5.57
C SER A 46 0.44 -7.50 -6.91
N PRO A 47 1.44 -6.64 -7.20
CA PRO A 47 2.18 -6.72 -8.47
C PRO A 47 2.93 -8.05 -8.60
N TYR A 48 3.41 -8.64 -7.50
CA TYR A 48 4.08 -9.95 -7.52
C TYR A 48 3.19 -11.09 -8.01
N LEU A 49 1.87 -11.02 -7.76
CA LEU A 49 0.91 -11.99 -8.30
C LEU A 49 0.75 -11.85 -9.82
N PHE A 50 0.91 -10.66 -10.37
CA PHE A 50 0.83 -10.41 -11.82
C PHE A 50 2.12 -10.71 -12.58
N PHE A 51 3.29 -10.71 -11.91
CA PHE A 51 4.57 -11.08 -12.53
C PHE A 51 4.81 -12.60 -12.60
N LYS A 52 4.01 -13.40 -11.90
CA LYS A 52 4.17 -14.88 -11.83
C LYS A 52 3.25 -15.64 -12.80
N PHE A 53 2.45 -14.94 -13.59
CA PHE A 53 1.63 -15.44 -14.70
C PHE A 53 2.26 -15.03 -16.04
#